data_AF-A0A7Z7LI41-F1
#
_entry.id   AF-A0A7Z7LI41-F1
#
_cell.length_a   1.000
_cell.length_b   1.000
_cell.length_c   1.000
_cell.angle_alpha   90.00
_cell.angle_beta   90.00
_cell.angle_gamma   90.00
#
_symmetry.space_group_name_H-M   'P 1'
#
loop_
_entity.id
_entity.type
_entity.pdbx_description
1 polymer ?
#
loop_
_entity_poly.entity_id
_entity_poly.type
_entity_poly.pdbx_seq_one_letter_code
_entity_poly.pdbx_strand_id
1 'polypeptide(L)'
;MSHILNGAVHIYDPSLPPGSFDLLPFDTSGGLEYNEALFDLLVSLNRSGLPFIYQPKQMGAPEQLMTWWQDVGKLKEAFWLISWREPDIWFKTLIVPPILGLRGWTGPKTFMG
;
A
#
# COMPACT_ATOMS: atom_id res chain seq x y z
N MET A 1 9.36 3.39 -4.97
CA MET A 1 8.78 2.27 -4.20
C MET A 1 8.55 2.73 -2.77
N SER A 2 7.46 2.36 -2.10
CA SER A 2 7.16 2.88 -0.75
C SER A 2 6.93 1.78 0.30
N HIS A 3 7.25 2.09 1.56
CA HIS A 3 6.94 1.31 2.75
C HIS A 3 6.60 2.23 3.94
N ILE A 4 5.93 1.72 4.97
CA ILE A 4 5.66 2.48 6.20
C ILE A 4 6.68 2.08 7.25
N LEU A 5 7.24 3.01 8.02
CA LEU A 5 8.08 2.70 9.18
C LEU A 5 7.96 3.85 10.19
N ASN A 6 7.77 3.51 11.47
CA ASN A 6 7.74 4.48 12.59
C ASN A 6 6.82 5.72 12.38
N GLY A 7 5.64 5.54 11.78
CA GLY A 7 4.71 6.65 11.53
C GLY A 7 5.07 7.56 10.35
N ALA A 8 5.92 7.09 9.45
CA ALA A 8 6.21 7.75 8.19
C ALA A 8 6.05 6.79 7.02
N VAL A 9 5.57 7.31 5.89
CA VAL A 9 5.72 6.64 4.59
C VAL A 9 7.10 6.98 4.06
N HIS A 10 7.95 5.97 3.93
CA HIS A 10 9.23 6.06 3.27
C HIS A 10 9.03 5.88 1.77
N ILE A 11 9.48 6.85 0.98
CA ILE A 11 9.45 6.79 -0.47
C ILE A 11 10.88 6.67 -0.98
N TYR A 12 11.13 5.59 -1.72
CA TYR A 12 12.37 5.41 -2.45
C TYR A 12 12.20 5.87 -3.90
N ASP A 13 12.94 6.90 -4.26
CA ASP A 13 13.10 7.38 -5.62
C ASP A 13 14.45 6.87 -6.17
N PRO A 14 14.44 6.03 -7.22
CA PRO A 14 15.68 5.51 -7.81
C PRO A 14 16.55 6.58 -8.49
N SER A 15 16.04 7.79 -8.70
CA SER A 15 16.83 8.92 -9.18
C SER A 15 17.66 9.61 -8.08
N LEU A 16 17.37 9.31 -6.81
CA LEU A 16 18.14 9.80 -5.67
C LEU A 16 19.30 8.85 -5.33
N PRO A 17 20.33 9.33 -4.62
CA PRO A 17 21.43 8.49 -4.16
C PRO A 17 20.93 7.26 -3.39
N PRO A 18 21.60 6.10 -3.51
CA PRO A 18 21.26 4.92 -2.73
C PRO A 18 21.23 5.23 -1.24
N GLY A 19 20.09 4.92 -0.59
CA GLY A 19 19.87 5.21 0.83
C GLY A 19 19.16 6.54 1.11
N SER A 20 18.89 7.36 0.10
CA SER A 20 17.99 8.51 0.22
C SER A 20 16.53 8.07 0.14
N PHE A 21 15.70 8.60 1.04
CA PHE A 21 14.26 8.37 1.07
C PHE A 21 13.55 9.64 1.52
N ASP A 22 12.39 9.92 0.93
CA ASP A 22 11.50 10.94 1.45
C ASP A 22 10.69 10.34 2.61
N LEU A 23 10.59 11.10 3.69
CA LEU A 23 9.77 10.78 4.85
C LEU A 23 8.52 11.64 4.85
N LEU A 24 7.36 11.00 4.71
CA LEU A 24 6.08 11.67 4.86
C LEU A 24 5.43 11.22 6.16
N PRO A 25 5.49 12.03 7.23
CA PRO A 25 4.92 11.67 8.53
C PRO A 25 3.39 11.68 8.46
N PHE A 26 2.76 10.82 9.26
CA PHE A 26 1.32 10.80 9.48
C PHE A 26 1.01 10.48 10.94
N ASP A 27 -0.17 10.87 11.42
CA ASP A 27 -0.61 10.55 12.78
C ASP A 27 -0.84 9.04 12.94
N THR A 28 -0.18 8.38 13.87
CA THR A 28 -0.36 6.94 14.11
C THR A 28 -1.48 6.63 15.11
N SER A 29 -2.24 7.63 15.54
CA SER A 29 -3.35 7.42 16.48
C SER A 29 -4.49 6.61 15.82
N GLY A 30 -4.89 5.51 16.47
CA GLY A 30 -5.91 4.59 15.96
C GLY A 30 -5.40 3.54 14.97
N GLY A 31 -6.34 2.81 14.33
CA GLY A 31 -6.01 1.83 13.30
C GLY A 31 -5.63 2.53 11.99
N LEU A 32 -4.56 2.05 11.34
CA LEU A 32 -4.04 2.64 10.08
C LEU A 32 -5.09 2.61 8.96
N GLU A 33 -5.95 1.61 8.96
CA GLU A 33 -7.05 1.45 8.00
C GLU A 33 -8.13 2.55 8.12
N TYR A 34 -8.20 3.22 9.28
CA TYR A 34 -9.13 4.32 9.56
C TYR A 34 -8.48 5.71 9.45
N ASN A 35 -7.19 5.77 9.09
CA ASN A 35 -6.48 7.03 8.98
C ASN A 35 -6.70 7.67 7.60
N GLU A 36 -7.54 8.72 7.56
CA GLU A 36 -7.84 9.45 6.32
C GLU A 36 -6.62 10.16 5.73
N ALA A 37 -5.74 10.73 6.55
CA ALA A 37 -4.53 11.39 6.04
C ALA A 37 -3.58 10.39 5.37
N LEU A 38 -3.45 9.19 5.95
CA LEU A 38 -2.68 8.10 5.35
C LEU A 38 -3.33 7.59 4.06
N PHE A 39 -4.67 7.47 4.03
CA PHE A 39 -5.41 7.12 2.82
C PHE A 39 -5.14 8.11 1.69
N ASP A 40 -5.35 9.41 1.94
CA ASP A 40 -5.14 10.46 0.94
C ASP A 40 -3.71 10.49 0.43
N LEU A 41 -2.74 10.29 1.34
CA LEU A 41 -1.33 10.22 1.00
C LEU A 41 -1.03 9.05 0.06
N LEU A 42 -1.44 7.82 0.42
CA LEU A 42 -1.17 6.64 -0.39
C LEU A 42 -1.89 6.68 -1.75
N VAL A 43 -3.10 7.23 -1.80
CA VAL A 43 -3.83 7.46 -3.07
C VAL A 43 -3.11 8.47 -3.95
N SER A 44 -2.60 9.57 -3.38
CA SER A 44 -1.81 10.56 -4.11
C SER A 44 -0.54 9.93 -4.72
N LEU A 45 0.17 9.10 -3.94
CA LEU A 45 1.34 8.37 -4.43
C LEU A 45 0.98 7.35 -5.54
N ASN A 46 -0.17 6.68 -5.42
CA ASN A 46 -0.63 5.79 -6.48
C ASN A 46 -0.88 6.57 -7.79
N ARG A 47 -1.55 7.73 -7.70
CA ARG A 47 -1.87 8.59 -8.85
C ARG A 47 -0.63 9.21 -9.49
N SER A 48 0.45 9.42 -8.73
CA SER A 48 1.75 9.83 -9.29
C SER A 48 2.52 8.69 -9.98
N GLY A 49 1.94 7.47 -10.01
CA GLY A 49 2.52 6.30 -10.66
C GLY A 49 3.50 5.53 -9.79
N LEU A 50 3.55 5.81 -8.48
CA LEU A 50 4.47 5.15 -7.57
C LEU A 50 3.97 3.75 -7.19
N PRO A 51 4.72 2.68 -7.50
CA PRO A 51 4.34 1.33 -7.10
C PRO A 51 4.65 1.05 -5.62
N PHE A 52 3.84 0.19 -5.03
CA PHE A 52 3.98 -0.30 -3.65
C PHE A 52 4.76 -1.62 -3.61
N ILE A 53 5.55 -1.85 -2.57
CA ILE A 53 6.31 -3.11 -2.41
C ILE A 53 5.47 -4.12 -1.65
N TYR A 54 5.53 -5.38 -2.04
CA TYR A 54 4.96 -6.48 -1.27
C TYR A 54 5.80 -6.77 -0.03
N GLN A 55 5.20 -6.59 1.15
CA GLN A 55 5.85 -6.74 2.46
C GLN A 55 5.00 -7.63 3.38
N PRO A 56 4.97 -8.96 3.16
CA PRO A 56 4.04 -9.86 3.86
C PRO A 56 4.27 -9.98 5.36
N LYS A 57 5.47 -9.63 5.84
CA LYS A 57 5.83 -9.67 7.26
C LYS A 57 5.55 -8.36 7.99
N GLN A 58 5.15 -7.31 7.28
CA GLN A 58 4.96 -5.99 7.84
C GLN A 58 3.47 -5.68 7.88
N MET A 59 2.90 -5.73 9.08
CA MET A 59 1.49 -5.40 9.27
C MET A 59 1.26 -3.92 8.97
N GLY A 60 0.19 -3.63 8.23
CA GLY A 60 -0.14 -2.25 7.84
C GLY A 60 0.79 -1.66 6.78
N ALA A 61 1.48 -2.52 6.02
CA ALA A 61 2.25 -2.07 4.87
C ALA A 61 1.33 -1.43 3.81
N PRO A 62 1.83 -0.47 3.01
CA PRO A 62 0.99 0.30 2.07
C PRO A 62 0.12 -0.55 1.15
N GLU A 63 0.64 -1.63 0.59
CA GLU A 63 -0.09 -2.53 -0.29
C GLU A 63 -1.24 -3.26 0.43
N GLN A 64 -1.05 -3.59 1.71
CA GLN A 64 -2.09 -4.25 2.51
C GLN A 64 -3.24 -3.27 2.79
N LEU A 65 -2.92 -2.03 3.12
CA LEU A 65 -3.91 -0.97 3.31
C LEU A 65 -4.67 -0.65 2.02
N MET A 66 -3.95 -0.50 0.90
CA MET A 66 -4.55 -0.28 -0.42
C MET A 66 -5.49 -1.44 -0.81
N THR A 67 -5.09 -2.68 -0.56
CA THR A 67 -5.93 -3.87 -0.80
C THR A 67 -7.16 -3.86 0.11
N TRP A 68 -6.97 -3.59 1.41
CA TRP A 68 -8.09 -3.50 2.37
C TRP A 68 -9.09 -2.41 1.98
N TRP A 69 -8.62 -1.24 1.54
CA TRP A 69 -9.49 -0.16 1.06
C TRP A 69 -10.22 -0.51 -0.23
N GLN A 70 -9.61 -1.27 -1.14
CA GLN A 70 -10.31 -1.82 -2.30
C GLN A 70 -11.38 -2.82 -1.89
N ASP A 71 -11.06 -3.69 -0.94
CA ASP A 71 -12.01 -4.66 -0.39
C ASP A 71 -13.22 -3.92 0.19
N VAL A 72 -13.08 -2.98 1.13
CA VAL A 72 -14.24 -2.23 1.68
C VAL A 72 -14.94 -1.30 0.68
N GLY A 73 -14.46 -1.20 -0.56
CA GLY A 73 -15.02 -0.32 -1.58
C GLY A 73 -14.70 1.17 -1.39
N LYS A 74 -13.77 1.50 -0.48
CA LYS A 74 -13.28 2.88 -0.27
C LYS A 74 -12.35 3.30 -1.42
N LEU A 75 -11.47 2.42 -1.87
CA LEU A 75 -10.58 2.64 -3.00
C LEU A 75 -11.14 1.99 -4.27
N LYS A 76 -11.34 2.80 -5.33
CA LYS A 76 -11.84 2.34 -6.64
C LYS A 76 -10.76 2.31 -7.73
N GLU A 77 -9.54 2.69 -7.39
CA GLU A 77 -8.42 2.77 -8.32
C GLU A 77 -7.58 1.49 -8.24
N ALA A 78 -7.07 1.03 -9.38
CA ALA A 78 -6.04 -0.01 -9.39
C ALA A 78 -4.70 0.55 -8.93
N PHE A 79 -3.82 -0.30 -8.40
CA PHE A 79 -2.46 0.08 -8.02
C PHE A 79 -1.44 -0.96 -8.47
N TRP A 80 -0.20 -0.53 -8.65
CA TRP A 80 0.90 -1.42 -9.01
C TRP A 80 1.61 -1.94 -7.76
N LEU A 81 1.70 -3.27 -7.66
CA LEU A 81 2.46 -3.99 -6.64
C LEU A 81 3.76 -4.51 -7.24
N ILE A 82 4.88 -4.28 -6.57
CA ILE A 82 6.18 -4.88 -6.89
C ILE A 82 6.48 -5.96 -5.87
N SER A 83 6.83 -7.15 -6.34
CA SER A 83 7.25 -8.25 -5.47
C SER A 83 8.57 -8.83 -5.96
N TRP A 84 9.45 -9.15 -5.00
CA TRP A 84 10.65 -9.94 -5.24
C TRP A 84 10.29 -11.41 -5.08
N ARG A 85 10.64 -12.25 -6.07
CA ARG A 85 10.41 -13.71 -5.98
C ARG A 85 11.71 -14.50 -5.89
N GLU A 86 12.72 -14.07 -6.64
CA GLU A 86 14.01 -14.74 -6.76
C GLU A 86 15.11 -13.67 -6.95
N PRO A 87 16.39 -13.98 -6.69
CA PRO A 87 17.49 -13.05 -6.97
C PRO A 87 17.37 -12.46 -8.38
N ASP A 88 17.45 -11.13 -8.47
CA ASP A 88 17.31 -10.35 -9.71
C ASP A 88 15.96 -10.44 -10.45
N ILE A 89 14.97 -11.16 -9.90
CA ILE A 89 13.64 -11.28 -10.50
C ILE A 89 12.61 -10.49 -9.70
N TRP A 90 12.23 -9.35 -10.28
CA TRP A 90 11.17 -8.48 -9.79
C TRP A 90 9.91 -8.63 -10.66
N PHE A 91 8.77 -8.85 -10.01
CA PHE A 91 7.48 -8.88 -10.67
C PHE A 91 6.70 -7.62 -10.37
N LYS A 92 6.09 -7.04 -11.40
CA LYS A 92 5.16 -5.92 -11.29
C LYS A 92 3.75 -6.42 -11.63
N THR A 93 2.84 -6.36 -10.66
CA THR A 93 1.47 -6.87 -10.76
C THR A 93 0.49 -5.71 -10.61
N LEU A 94 -0.52 -5.63 -11.47
CA LEU A 94 -1.61 -4.67 -11.33
C LEU A 94 -2.69 -5.28 -10.42
N ILE A 95 -2.96 -4.64 -9.29
CA ILE A 95 -4.03 -5.02 -8.38
C ILE A 95 -5.26 -4.19 -8.71
N VAL A 96 -6.30 -4.85 -9.20
CA VAL A 96 -7.57 -4.21 -9.58
C VAL A 96 -8.57 -4.34 -8.43
N PRO A 97 -9.44 -3.33 -8.22
CA PRO A 97 -10.49 -3.43 -7.23
C PRO A 97 -11.37 -4.66 -7.47
N PRO A 98 -11.83 -5.35 -6.42
CA PRO A 98 -12.73 -6.48 -6.57
C PRO A 98 -14.04 -6.03 -7.22
N ILE A 99 -14.58 -6.85 -8.12
CA ILE A 99 -15.93 -6.65 -8.65
C ILE A 99 -16.91 -7.05 -7.55
N LEU A 100 -17.42 -6.05 -6.83
CA LEU A 100 -18.45 -6.24 -5.79
C LEU A 100 -19.67 -6.95 -6.41
N GLY A 101 -20.03 -8.11 -5.85
CA GLY A 101 -21.18 -8.91 -6.31
C GLY A 101 -20.85 -10.27 -6.93
N LEU A 102 -19.58 -10.64 -7.09
CA LEU A 102 -19.19 -12.03 -7.37
C LEU A 102 -19.31 -12.88 -6.08
N ARG A 103 -19.98 -14.03 -6.18
CA ARG A 103 -20.35 -14.91 -5.04
C ARG A 103 -19.13 -15.25 -4.18
N GLY A 104 -19.17 -14.90 -2.89
CA GLY A 104 -18.24 -15.39 -1.86
C GLY A 104 -17.45 -14.32 -1.10
N TRP A 105 -17.59 -13.03 -1.41
CA TRP A 105 -16.89 -11.98 -0.70
C TRP A 105 -17.60 -11.61 0.62
N THR A 106 -16.91 -11.81 1.76
CA THR A 106 -17.45 -11.62 3.12
C THR A 106 -17.04 -10.29 3.77
N GLY A 107 -16.49 -9.34 3.01
CA GLY A 107 -15.84 -8.16 3.58
C GLY A 107 -14.35 -8.40 3.89
N PRO A 108 -13.57 -7.34 4.16
CA PRO A 108 -12.18 -7.50 4.56
C PRO A 108 -12.07 -8.16 5.94
N LYS A 109 -10.94 -8.80 6.20
CA LYS A 109 -10.53 -9.12 7.56
C LYS A 109 -9.90 -7.88 8.19
N THR A 110 -10.29 -7.52 9.40
CA THR A 110 -9.60 -6.49 10.17
C THR A 110 -8.17 -6.92 10.48
N PHE A 111 -7.24 -5.97 10.52
CA PHE A 111 -5.87 -6.21 11.00
C PHE A 111 -5.89 -6.33 12.53
N MET A 112 -6.41 -7.45 13.05
CA MET A 112 -6.30 -7.76 14.47
C MET A 112 -4.87 -8.29 14.73
N GLY A 113 -4.12 -7.55 15.54
CA GLY A 113 -2.79 -7.93 16.02
C GLY A 113 -2.79 -9.07 17.04
#